data_AF-A0A7K0YZM6-F1
#
_entry.id   AF-A0A7K0YZM6-F1
#
_cell.length_a   1.000
_cell.length_b   1.000
_cell.length_c   1.000
_cell.angle_alpha   90.00
_cell.angle_beta   90.00
_cell.angle_gamma   90.00
#
_symmetry.space_group_name_H-M   'P 1'
#
loop_
_entity.id
_entity.type
_entity.pdbx_description
1 polymer ?
#
loop_
_entity_poly.entity_id
_entity_poly.type
_entity_poly.pdbx_seq_one_letter_code
_entity_poly.pdbx_strand_id
1 'polypeptide(L)'
;MTTRIQISRDWAIALGFGALGLLLRFWNLGLLKGKIFDEIYYATNAHSLLQNGVEVNAKTGAGEFIVHPPLGKWLIALGIKVFGYNELGWRSAAALIGSISIVLMYFTAKKLFNSQLLSAFAAFLISVDGLHLVSSRVALLDIFLLFFIQIAVLAYLHQKFWLAALALGLAISTKWSGLYLLVALALLVLILDYRKFKFLGDNNPIKRVLTQKFLFRFLQFGLFPIAVYVSSWAGWFLTKTGWDRNWSPNPIKSFWHYHAEILNFHSHLTQSHPYSANPWSWLIQGRPTSLFYATPKNCGGSNCAQEVLALGTPIIWWAAAIGLLVTFGYWVSKREWQAEIILIAVAANFLPWFFFQKRTMFSFYAISFEPFLLLTLVYLLSKVPRNQKQVAIVFGVIALANFLYFLPLFLGMPISYNSWHDRMWFPSWI
;
A
#
# COMPACT_ATOMS: atom_id res chain seq x y z
N MET A 1 -28.96 10.56 30.54
CA MET A 1 -28.13 9.33 30.61
C MET A 1 -26.92 9.52 29.71
N THR A 2 -25.75 9.83 30.27
CA THR A 2 -24.48 9.88 29.53
C THR A 2 -23.92 8.46 29.44
N THR A 3 -24.17 7.78 28.33
CA THR A 3 -23.51 6.52 28.00
C THR A 3 -22.01 6.78 27.89
N ARG A 4 -21.25 6.42 28.93
CA ARG A 4 -19.78 6.43 28.87
C ARG A 4 -19.36 5.46 27.78
N ILE A 5 -18.74 5.97 26.72
CA ILE A 5 -18.12 5.15 25.67
C ILE A 5 -17.01 4.34 26.35
N GLN A 6 -17.23 3.02 26.54
CA GLN A 6 -16.20 2.11 27.02
C GLN A 6 -15.32 1.69 25.84
N ILE A 7 -14.14 2.31 25.73
CA ILE A 7 -13.12 1.91 24.76
C ILE A 7 -12.49 0.60 25.26
N SER A 8 -12.54 -0.46 24.44
CA SER A 8 -11.90 -1.73 24.79
C SER A 8 -10.37 -1.58 24.83
N ARG A 9 -9.69 -2.45 25.59
CA ARG A 9 -8.22 -2.46 25.66
C ARG A 9 -7.56 -2.61 24.28
N ASP A 10 -8.15 -3.41 23.39
CA ASP A 10 -7.68 -3.56 22.01
C ASP A 10 -7.75 -2.22 21.24
N TRP A 11 -8.85 -1.48 21.35
CA TRP A 11 -8.99 -0.16 20.73
C TRP A 11 -8.01 0.86 21.32
N ALA A 12 -7.82 0.87 22.64
CA ALA A 12 -6.86 1.77 23.27
C ALA A 12 -5.42 1.54 22.76
N ILE A 13 -5.00 0.28 22.63
CA ILE A 13 -3.67 -0.07 22.11
C ILE A 13 -3.55 0.31 20.63
N ALA A 14 -4.52 -0.09 19.82
CA ALA A 14 -4.50 0.17 18.38
C ALA A 14 -4.48 1.69 18.08
N LEU A 15 -5.34 2.45 18.76
CA LEU A 15 -5.38 3.91 18.63
C LEU A 15 -4.11 4.57 19.20
N GLY A 16 -3.50 4.02 20.24
CA GLY A 16 -2.20 4.48 20.75
C GLY A 16 -1.10 4.39 19.68
N PHE A 17 -0.97 3.24 19.02
CA PHE A 17 -0.03 3.09 17.90
C PHE A 17 -0.39 3.99 16.72
N GLY A 18 -1.68 4.12 16.38
CA GLY A 18 -2.14 5.03 15.33
C GLY A 18 -1.81 6.50 15.63
N ALA A 19 -1.97 6.93 16.89
CA ALA A 19 -1.66 8.29 17.33
C ALA A 19 -0.15 8.57 17.31
N LEU A 20 0.68 7.63 17.79
CA LEU A 20 2.14 7.74 17.68
C LEU A 20 2.59 7.80 16.21
N GLY A 21 1.99 6.95 15.37
CA GLY A 21 2.22 6.96 13.93
C GLY A 21 1.82 8.28 13.27
N LEU A 22 0.72 8.89 13.72
CA LEU A 22 0.25 10.20 13.25
C LEU A 22 1.21 11.32 13.65
N LEU A 23 1.64 11.36 14.90
CA LEU A 23 2.63 12.34 15.36
C LEU A 23 3.91 12.26 14.53
N LEU A 24 4.43 11.05 14.30
CA LEU A 24 5.64 10.87 13.50
C LEU A 24 5.45 11.25 12.02
N ARG A 25 4.30 10.98 11.43
CA ARG A 25 4.00 11.32 10.02
C ARG A 25 3.74 12.81 9.81
N PHE A 26 3.17 13.49 10.79
CA PHE A 26 2.95 14.94 10.73
C PHE A 26 4.15 15.76 11.21
N TRP A 27 5.08 15.17 11.95
CA TRP A 27 6.30 15.82 12.40
C TRP A 27 7.07 16.41 11.22
N ASN A 28 7.14 17.74 11.15
CA ASN A 28 7.81 18.46 10.07
C ASN A 28 7.44 17.96 8.65
N LEU A 29 6.16 17.65 8.39
CA LEU A 29 5.71 17.11 7.10
C LEU A 29 6.02 18.06 5.91
N GLY A 30 6.00 19.37 6.16
CA GLY A 30 6.37 20.41 5.21
C GLY A 30 7.86 20.77 5.17
N LEU A 31 8.75 19.95 5.75
CA LEU A 31 10.20 20.19 5.77
C LEU A 31 10.79 20.29 4.37
N LEU A 32 10.52 19.28 3.54
CA LEU A 32 11.00 19.20 2.16
C LEU A 32 10.18 20.12 1.29
N LYS A 33 10.80 21.19 0.79
CA LYS A 33 10.14 22.20 -0.04
C LYS A 33 9.99 21.73 -1.48
N GLY A 34 8.89 22.12 -2.09
CA GLY A 34 8.52 21.71 -3.43
C GLY A 34 8.03 20.27 -3.52
N LYS A 35 7.69 19.88 -4.75
CA LYS A 35 7.25 18.54 -5.11
C LYS A 35 8.47 17.66 -5.35
N ILE A 36 8.51 16.52 -4.68
CA ILE A 36 9.59 15.53 -4.85
C ILE A 36 9.09 14.32 -5.66
N PHE A 37 9.96 13.72 -6.47
CA PHE A 37 9.61 12.55 -7.29
C PHE A 37 8.26 12.72 -8.03
N ASP A 38 7.37 11.74 -7.95
CA ASP A 38 6.06 11.74 -8.58
C ASP A 38 5.04 12.71 -7.95
N GLU A 39 5.37 13.44 -6.87
CA GLU A 39 4.50 14.54 -6.39
C GLU A 39 4.32 15.60 -7.49
N ILE A 40 5.28 15.72 -8.41
CA ILE A 40 5.20 16.60 -9.59
C ILE A 40 3.95 16.27 -10.41
N TYR A 41 3.59 14.98 -10.53
CA TYR A 41 2.39 14.53 -11.20
C TYR A 41 1.19 14.53 -10.24
N TYR A 42 1.25 13.75 -9.16
CA TYR A 42 0.06 13.47 -8.35
C TYR A 42 -0.47 14.67 -7.60
N ALA A 43 0.38 15.54 -7.03
CA ALA A 43 -0.09 16.75 -6.37
C ALA A 43 -0.66 17.77 -7.37
N THR A 44 -0.06 17.87 -8.56
CA THR A 44 -0.55 18.73 -9.65
C THR A 44 -1.90 18.25 -10.18
N ASN A 45 -2.02 16.96 -10.48
CA ASN A 45 -3.26 16.38 -10.95
C ASN A 45 -4.37 16.44 -9.89
N ALA A 46 -4.04 16.21 -8.61
CA ALA A 46 -5.00 16.38 -7.51
C ALA A 46 -5.52 17.82 -7.42
N HIS A 47 -4.65 18.82 -7.59
CA HIS A 47 -5.08 20.22 -7.63
C HIS A 47 -5.99 20.50 -8.83
N SER A 48 -5.66 19.96 -10.01
CA SER A 48 -6.50 20.06 -11.20
C SER A 48 -7.87 19.42 -10.98
N LEU A 49 -7.94 18.23 -10.36
CA LEU A 49 -9.20 17.56 -10.04
C LEU A 49 -10.10 18.43 -9.16
N LEU A 50 -9.55 19.06 -8.12
CA LEU A 50 -10.33 19.98 -7.26
C LEU A 50 -10.94 21.15 -8.01
N GLN A 51 -10.19 21.71 -8.96
CA GLN A 51 -10.61 22.91 -9.69
C GLN A 51 -11.55 22.58 -10.85
N ASN A 52 -11.27 21.51 -11.58
CA ASN A 52 -11.87 21.25 -12.89
C ASN A 52 -12.72 19.97 -12.93
N GLY A 53 -12.67 19.13 -11.89
CA GLY A 53 -13.28 17.79 -11.89
C GLY A 53 -12.52 16.75 -12.72
N VAL A 54 -11.52 17.19 -13.50
CA VAL A 54 -10.63 16.38 -14.35
C VAL A 54 -9.22 16.96 -14.36
N GLU A 55 -8.26 16.14 -14.78
CA GLU A 55 -6.89 16.55 -15.00
C GLU A 55 -6.76 17.31 -16.33
N VAL A 56 -6.24 18.53 -16.24
CA VAL A 56 -5.99 19.40 -17.41
C VAL A 56 -4.58 19.97 -17.33
N ASN A 57 -4.01 20.26 -18.49
CA ASN A 57 -2.74 20.96 -18.59
C ASN A 57 -2.92 22.40 -18.11
N ALA A 58 -2.16 22.80 -17.09
CA ALA A 58 -2.29 24.12 -16.47
C ALA A 58 -2.01 25.30 -17.41
N LYS A 59 -1.26 25.11 -18.51
CA LYS A 59 -0.94 26.16 -19.47
C LYS A 59 -2.00 26.31 -20.56
N THR A 60 -2.50 25.20 -21.08
CA THR A 60 -3.42 25.20 -22.23
C THR A 60 -4.89 25.02 -21.85
N GLY A 61 -5.18 24.53 -20.64
CA GLY A 61 -6.53 24.15 -20.22
C GLY A 61 -7.08 22.90 -20.90
N ALA A 62 -6.31 22.26 -21.79
CA ALA A 62 -6.70 21.04 -22.48
C ALA A 62 -6.62 19.83 -21.53
N GLY A 63 -7.48 18.83 -21.74
CA GLY A 63 -7.45 17.57 -20.99
C GLY A 63 -6.08 16.91 -21.02
N GLU A 64 -5.62 16.44 -19.87
CA GLU A 64 -4.32 15.79 -19.72
C GLU A 64 -4.47 14.27 -19.67
N PHE A 65 -3.63 13.55 -20.41
CA PHE A 65 -3.60 12.09 -20.37
C PHE A 65 -2.98 11.60 -19.06
N ILE A 66 -3.72 10.80 -18.30
CA ILE A 66 -3.28 10.28 -17.01
C ILE A 66 -3.35 8.76 -16.99
N VAL A 67 -2.21 8.15 -16.61
CA VAL A 67 -2.00 6.69 -16.68
C VAL A 67 -2.53 5.93 -15.46
N HIS A 68 -2.98 6.66 -14.44
CA HIS A 68 -3.51 6.10 -13.21
C HIS A 68 -4.94 6.54 -12.96
N PRO A 69 -5.80 5.65 -12.44
CA PRO A 69 -7.15 6.00 -12.00
C PRO A 69 -7.19 7.16 -10.99
N PRO A 70 -8.34 7.85 -10.86
CA PRO A 70 -8.38 9.15 -10.19
C PRO A 70 -8.50 9.10 -8.67
N LEU A 71 -8.90 7.98 -8.03
CA LEU A 71 -9.27 7.97 -6.61
C LEU A 71 -8.13 8.42 -5.68
N GLY A 72 -6.92 7.91 -5.86
CA GLY A 72 -5.79 8.31 -5.01
C GLY A 72 -5.48 9.81 -5.12
N LYS A 73 -5.66 10.38 -6.32
CA LYS A 73 -5.50 11.82 -6.55
C LYS A 73 -6.64 12.63 -5.91
N TRP A 74 -7.88 12.12 -5.94
CA TRP A 74 -8.99 12.70 -5.17
C TRP A 74 -8.73 12.70 -3.66
N LEU A 75 -8.07 11.68 -3.12
CA LEU A 75 -7.70 11.66 -1.69
C LEU A 75 -6.61 12.68 -1.37
N ILE A 76 -5.59 12.84 -2.22
CA ILE A 76 -4.59 13.92 -2.12
C ILE A 76 -5.28 15.30 -2.18
N ALA A 77 -6.24 15.45 -3.09
CA ALA A 77 -7.05 16.65 -3.25
C ALA A 77 -7.82 17.01 -1.97
N LEU A 78 -8.34 16.05 -1.20
CA LEU A 78 -8.96 16.36 0.09
C LEU A 78 -7.97 17.03 1.06
N GLY A 79 -6.71 16.59 1.08
CA GLY A 79 -5.66 17.23 1.86
C GLY A 79 -5.38 18.66 1.40
N ILE A 80 -5.26 18.87 0.08
CA ILE A 80 -5.10 20.21 -0.52
C ILE A 80 -6.28 21.12 -0.17
N LYS A 81 -7.52 20.61 -0.20
CA LYS A 81 -8.72 21.38 0.12
C LYS A 81 -8.72 21.89 1.57
N VAL A 82 -8.18 21.11 2.50
CA VAL A 82 -8.18 21.45 3.94
C VAL A 82 -6.99 22.32 4.32
N PHE A 83 -5.79 22.03 3.83
CA PHE A 83 -4.55 22.69 4.28
C PHE A 83 -3.90 23.60 3.21
N GLY A 84 -4.53 23.76 2.05
CA GLY A 84 -4.07 24.58 0.93
C GLY A 84 -3.16 23.83 -0.05
N TYR A 85 -2.88 24.44 -1.21
CA TYR A 85 -1.99 23.85 -2.22
C TYR A 85 -0.51 24.12 -1.89
N ASN A 86 -0.02 23.42 -0.86
CA ASN A 86 1.36 23.47 -0.36
C ASN A 86 1.81 22.08 0.14
N GLU A 87 3.05 21.95 0.60
CA GLU A 87 3.65 20.69 1.04
C GLU A 87 2.84 19.95 2.10
N LEU A 88 2.25 20.70 3.05
CA LEU A 88 1.39 20.13 4.07
C LEU A 88 0.08 19.60 3.44
N GLY A 89 -0.53 20.39 2.56
CA GLY A 89 -1.74 20.06 1.81
C GLY A 89 -1.69 18.71 1.14
N TRP A 90 -0.82 18.55 0.14
CA TRP A 90 -0.81 17.33 -0.67
C TRP A 90 -0.28 16.10 0.09
N ARG A 91 0.53 16.27 1.15
CA ARG A 91 1.04 15.15 1.96
C ARG A 91 0.14 14.73 3.11
N SER A 92 -0.74 15.62 3.60
CA SER A 92 -1.56 15.38 4.80
C SER A 92 -2.47 14.14 4.69
N ALA A 93 -3.08 13.91 3.53
CA ALA A 93 -3.95 12.76 3.31
C ALA A 93 -3.18 11.44 3.39
N ALA A 94 -1.99 11.37 2.77
CA ALA A 94 -1.10 10.21 2.85
C ALA A 94 -0.65 9.95 4.30
N ALA A 95 -0.33 11.00 5.05
CA ALA A 95 0.08 10.92 6.45
C ALA A 95 -1.04 10.39 7.34
N LEU A 96 -2.28 10.85 7.15
CA LEU A 96 -3.43 10.34 7.89
C LEU A 96 -3.71 8.88 7.56
N ILE A 97 -3.76 8.54 6.27
CA ILE A 97 -4.07 7.18 5.83
C ILE A 97 -3.01 6.17 6.28
N GLY A 98 -1.73 6.55 6.22
CA GLY A 98 -0.62 5.75 6.74
C GLY A 98 -0.62 5.59 8.27
N SER A 99 -1.32 6.44 9.01
CA SER A 99 -1.54 6.23 10.45
C SER A 99 -2.70 5.28 10.72
N ILE A 100 -3.78 5.37 9.93
CA ILE A 100 -4.94 4.49 10.07
C ILE A 100 -4.56 3.06 9.65
N SER A 101 -3.68 2.87 8.65
CA SER A 101 -3.16 1.55 8.26
C SER A 101 -2.47 0.79 9.41
N ILE A 102 -1.89 1.51 10.39
CA ILE A 102 -1.32 0.91 11.61
C ILE A 102 -2.41 0.30 12.49
N VAL A 103 -3.54 1.00 12.63
CA VAL A 103 -4.72 0.52 13.35
C VAL A 103 -5.31 -0.71 12.63
N LEU A 104 -5.40 -0.66 11.30
CA LEU A 104 -5.85 -1.81 10.50
C LEU A 104 -4.95 -3.02 10.69
N MET A 105 -3.62 -2.82 10.70
CA MET A 105 -2.65 -3.89 10.93
C MET A 105 -2.87 -4.59 12.27
N TYR A 106 -3.15 -3.83 13.35
CA TYR A 106 -3.51 -4.39 14.65
C TYR A 106 -4.70 -5.35 14.56
N PHE A 107 -5.80 -4.90 13.93
CA PHE A 107 -7.02 -5.69 13.83
C PHE A 107 -6.93 -6.85 12.85
N THR A 108 -6.12 -6.74 11.80
CA THR A 108 -5.81 -7.86 10.90
C THR A 108 -5.08 -8.95 11.69
N ALA A 109 -4.03 -8.61 12.45
CA ALA A 109 -3.36 -9.56 13.33
C ALA A 109 -4.29 -10.10 14.43
N LYS A 110 -5.16 -9.26 15.00
CA LYS A 110 -6.16 -9.70 15.99
C LYS A 110 -7.09 -10.76 15.41
N LYS A 111 -7.54 -10.57 14.17
CA LYS A 111 -8.43 -11.50 13.51
C LYS A 111 -7.73 -12.81 13.12
N LEU A 112 -6.45 -12.76 12.75
CA LEU A 112 -5.65 -13.93 12.39
C LEU A 112 -5.27 -14.79 13.60
N PHE A 113 -4.89 -14.15 14.71
CA PHE A 113 -4.22 -14.82 15.82
C PHE A 113 -4.96 -14.74 17.16
N ASN A 114 -5.98 -13.90 17.27
CA ASN A 114 -6.74 -13.65 18.51
C ASN A 114 -5.85 -13.37 19.75
N SER A 115 -4.70 -12.71 19.56
CA SER A 115 -3.73 -12.44 20.62
C SER A 115 -3.36 -10.97 20.66
N GLN A 116 -3.57 -10.32 21.81
CA GLN A 116 -3.25 -8.91 22.01
C GLN A 116 -1.75 -8.62 21.83
N LEU A 117 -0.88 -9.55 22.26
CA LEU A 117 0.58 -9.41 22.09
C LEU A 117 0.95 -9.41 20.61
N LEU A 118 0.43 -10.37 19.85
CA LEU A 118 0.69 -10.48 18.41
C LEU A 118 0.10 -9.30 17.62
N SER A 119 -1.07 -8.82 18.02
CA SER A 119 -1.68 -7.60 17.45
C SER A 119 -0.86 -6.35 17.73
N ALA A 120 -0.39 -6.16 18.97
CA ALA A 120 0.47 -5.03 19.33
C ALA A 120 1.83 -5.12 18.60
N PHE A 121 2.39 -6.31 18.48
CA PHE A 121 3.62 -6.54 17.72
C PHE A 121 3.45 -6.21 16.24
N ALA A 122 2.33 -6.61 15.62
CA ALA A 122 2.00 -6.26 14.23
C ALA A 122 1.92 -4.74 14.02
N ALA A 123 1.23 -4.02 14.91
CA ALA A 123 1.12 -2.56 14.88
C ALA A 123 2.48 -1.88 15.10
N PHE A 124 3.29 -2.43 16.01
CA PHE A 124 4.65 -1.96 16.23
C PHE A 124 5.49 -2.10 14.95
N LEU A 125 5.55 -3.27 14.32
CA LEU A 125 6.38 -3.52 13.13
C LEU A 125 6.10 -2.53 12.01
N ILE A 126 4.82 -2.31 11.66
CA ILE A 126 4.43 -1.37 10.59
C ILE A 126 4.62 0.11 11.00
N SER A 127 4.66 0.40 12.31
CA SER A 127 4.94 1.76 12.80
C SER A 127 6.43 2.12 12.72
N VAL A 128 7.31 1.12 12.78
CA VAL A 128 8.77 1.26 12.69
C VAL A 128 9.34 0.70 11.39
N ASP A 129 8.53 0.63 10.33
CA ASP A 129 9.01 0.33 8.98
C ASP A 129 9.26 1.62 8.19
N GLY A 130 10.46 1.74 7.65
CA GLY A 130 10.91 2.89 6.87
C GLY A 130 10.12 3.11 5.57
N LEU A 131 9.77 2.04 4.85
CA LEU A 131 9.05 2.14 3.58
C LEU A 131 7.63 2.64 3.84
N HIS A 132 6.98 2.13 4.89
CA HIS A 132 5.68 2.60 5.32
C HIS A 132 5.70 4.06 5.76
N LEU A 133 6.72 4.49 6.52
CA LEU A 133 6.87 5.88 6.93
C LEU A 133 7.09 6.81 5.73
N VAL A 134 8.00 6.49 4.83
CA VAL A 134 8.29 7.30 3.64
C VAL A 134 7.06 7.40 2.73
N SER A 135 6.44 6.26 2.42
CA SER A 135 5.26 6.20 1.54
C SER A 135 4.05 6.95 2.11
N SER A 136 3.98 7.11 3.43
CA SER A 136 2.94 7.89 4.09
C SER A 136 3.30 9.36 4.33
N ARG A 137 4.48 9.81 3.92
CA ARG A 137 4.90 11.22 4.04
C ARG A 137 5.08 11.91 2.69
N VAL A 138 4.92 11.18 1.59
CA VAL A 138 5.01 11.70 0.23
C VAL A 138 3.64 11.54 -0.43
N ALA A 139 3.23 12.48 -1.28
CA ALA A 139 1.95 12.43 -1.99
C ALA A 139 1.96 11.43 -3.16
N LEU A 140 2.14 10.15 -2.85
CA LEU A 140 2.08 9.02 -3.79
C LEU A 140 0.75 8.28 -3.69
N LEU A 141 0.38 7.56 -4.75
CA LEU A 141 -0.85 6.76 -4.78
C LEU A 141 -0.75 5.48 -3.94
N ASP A 142 0.46 4.98 -3.74
CA ASP A 142 0.72 3.64 -3.25
C ASP A 142 0.29 3.40 -1.79
N ILE A 143 0.33 4.43 -0.93
CA ILE A 143 -0.16 4.32 0.44
C ILE A 143 -1.69 4.16 0.50
N PHE A 144 -2.42 4.80 -0.41
CA PHE A 144 -3.87 4.63 -0.53
C PHE A 144 -4.22 3.25 -1.09
N LEU A 145 -3.43 2.74 -2.03
CA LEU A 145 -3.55 1.37 -2.51
C LEU A 145 -3.37 0.36 -1.36
N LEU A 146 -2.28 0.49 -0.57
CA LEU A 146 -2.02 -0.33 0.61
C LEU A 146 -3.22 -0.29 1.58
N PHE A 147 -3.74 0.91 1.84
CA PHE A 147 -4.85 1.10 2.78
C PHE A 147 -6.10 0.33 2.36
N PHE A 148 -6.51 0.46 1.10
CA PHE A 148 -7.67 -0.28 0.59
C PHE A 148 -7.42 -1.79 0.53
N ILE A 149 -6.19 -2.22 0.23
CA ILE A 149 -5.78 -3.63 0.30
C ILE A 149 -5.92 -4.19 1.73
N GLN A 150 -5.49 -3.45 2.75
CA GLN A 150 -5.64 -3.88 4.15
C GLN A 150 -7.11 -3.96 4.56
N ILE A 151 -7.94 -2.98 4.19
CA ILE A 151 -9.39 -3.04 4.43
C ILE A 151 -9.99 -4.27 3.73
N ALA A 152 -9.62 -4.53 2.49
CA ALA A 152 -10.11 -5.66 1.73
C ALA A 152 -9.79 -6.99 2.43
N VAL A 153 -8.54 -7.19 2.84
CA VAL A 153 -8.13 -8.41 3.56
C VAL A 153 -8.81 -8.51 4.92
N LEU A 154 -8.88 -7.44 5.71
CA LEU A 154 -9.55 -7.46 7.01
C LEU A 154 -11.04 -7.79 6.87
N ALA A 155 -11.74 -7.14 5.92
CA ALA A 155 -13.14 -7.42 5.63
C ALA A 155 -13.34 -8.86 5.17
N TYR A 156 -12.44 -9.38 4.34
CA TYR A 156 -12.43 -10.76 3.88
C TYR A 156 -12.29 -11.75 5.05
N LEU A 157 -11.36 -11.49 5.98
CA LEU A 157 -11.17 -12.28 7.20
C LEU A 157 -12.42 -12.29 8.10
N HIS A 158 -13.19 -11.19 8.10
CA HIS A 158 -14.49 -11.09 8.77
C HIS A 158 -15.66 -11.64 7.94
N GLN A 159 -15.40 -12.24 6.77
CA GLN A 159 -16.41 -12.72 5.82
C GLN A 159 -17.38 -11.64 5.33
N LYS A 160 -17.00 -10.36 5.45
CA LYS A 160 -17.74 -9.20 4.93
C LYS A 160 -17.38 -8.98 3.46
N PHE A 161 -17.74 -9.94 2.61
CA PHE A 161 -17.27 -9.98 1.21
C PHE A 161 -17.68 -8.76 0.36
N TRP A 162 -18.84 -8.15 0.61
CA TRP A 162 -19.23 -6.91 -0.06
C TRP A 162 -18.31 -5.73 0.30
N LEU A 163 -17.93 -5.62 1.58
CA LEU A 163 -16.97 -4.60 2.02
C LEU A 163 -15.57 -4.89 1.46
N ALA A 164 -15.18 -6.16 1.40
CA ALA A 164 -13.92 -6.56 0.77
C ALA A 164 -13.89 -6.18 -0.72
N ALA A 165 -14.99 -6.46 -1.44
CA ALA A 165 -15.14 -6.08 -2.85
C ALA A 165 -15.18 -4.57 -3.07
N LEU A 166 -15.86 -3.80 -2.19
CA LEU A 166 -15.83 -2.34 -2.24
C LEU A 166 -14.39 -1.83 -2.13
N ALA A 167 -13.66 -2.31 -1.11
CA ALA A 167 -12.28 -1.92 -0.89
C ALA A 167 -11.37 -2.32 -2.06
N LEU A 168 -11.55 -3.50 -2.67
CA LEU A 168 -10.83 -3.90 -3.87
C LEU A 168 -11.16 -3.01 -5.08
N GLY A 169 -12.42 -2.64 -5.27
CA GLY A 169 -12.83 -1.65 -6.28
C GLY A 169 -12.10 -0.33 -6.08
N LEU A 170 -12.08 0.20 -4.85
CA LEU A 170 -11.35 1.43 -4.49
C LEU A 170 -9.82 1.29 -4.68
N ALA A 171 -9.25 0.13 -4.38
CA ALA A 171 -7.84 -0.17 -4.66
C ALA A 171 -7.53 -0.06 -6.16
N ILE A 172 -8.37 -0.65 -7.01
CA ILE A 172 -8.22 -0.58 -8.48
C ILE A 172 -8.44 0.85 -8.98
N SER A 173 -9.40 1.59 -8.40
CA SER A 173 -9.63 3.01 -8.66
C SER A 173 -8.48 3.92 -8.22
N THR A 174 -7.50 3.39 -7.48
CA THR A 174 -6.25 4.07 -7.11
C THR A 174 -5.12 3.66 -8.05
N LYS A 175 -4.92 2.35 -8.26
CA LYS A 175 -3.87 1.79 -9.11
C LYS A 175 -4.27 0.38 -9.57
N TRP A 176 -4.06 0.08 -10.86
CA TRP A 176 -4.48 -1.21 -11.46
C TRP A 176 -3.85 -2.45 -10.81
N SER A 177 -2.71 -2.32 -10.12
CA SER A 177 -2.11 -3.43 -9.36
C SER A 177 -3.04 -4.01 -8.28
N GLY A 178 -4.05 -3.26 -7.81
CA GLY A 178 -5.10 -3.79 -6.93
C GLY A 178 -5.91 -4.94 -7.56
N LEU A 179 -5.92 -5.06 -8.89
CA LEU A 179 -6.61 -6.13 -9.62
C LEU A 179 -6.07 -7.51 -9.26
N TYR A 180 -4.76 -7.64 -9.00
CA TYR A 180 -4.15 -8.92 -8.71
C TYR A 180 -4.69 -9.54 -7.42
N LEU A 181 -4.85 -8.72 -6.37
CA LEU A 181 -5.46 -9.16 -5.13
C LEU A 181 -6.96 -9.45 -5.28
N LEU A 182 -7.68 -8.68 -6.11
CA LEU A 182 -9.08 -8.97 -6.41
C LEU A 182 -9.23 -10.36 -7.00
N VAL A 183 -8.44 -10.70 -8.02
CA VAL A 183 -8.47 -12.02 -8.65
C VAL A 183 -8.13 -13.11 -7.64
N ALA A 184 -7.07 -12.91 -6.85
CA ALA A 184 -6.65 -13.89 -5.85
C ALA A 184 -7.72 -14.15 -4.78
N LEU A 185 -8.37 -13.11 -4.25
CA LEU A 185 -9.44 -13.27 -3.25
C LEU A 185 -10.76 -13.78 -3.85
N ALA A 186 -11.06 -13.46 -5.11
CA ALA A 186 -12.19 -14.03 -5.84
C ALA A 186 -12.03 -15.54 -6.04
N LEU A 187 -10.82 -16.00 -6.39
CA LEU A 187 -10.51 -17.42 -6.50
C LEU A 187 -10.53 -18.09 -5.13
N LEU A 188 -9.92 -17.46 -4.11
CA LEU A 188 -9.91 -17.99 -2.76
C LEU A 188 -11.32 -18.18 -2.20
N VAL A 189 -12.24 -17.25 -2.45
CA VAL A 189 -13.61 -17.38 -1.90
C VAL A 189 -14.37 -18.54 -2.54
N LEU A 190 -14.15 -18.79 -3.83
CA LEU A 190 -14.69 -19.97 -4.52
C LEU A 190 -14.08 -21.27 -3.97
N ILE A 191 -12.78 -21.27 -3.69
CA ILE A 191 -12.10 -22.40 -3.03
C ILE A 191 -12.67 -22.63 -1.62
N LEU A 192 -12.93 -21.56 -0.85
CA LEU A 192 -13.55 -21.66 0.47
C LEU A 192 -14.99 -22.19 0.40
N ASP A 193 -15.78 -21.74 -0.57
CA ASP A 193 -17.13 -22.27 -0.80
C ASP A 193 -17.08 -23.76 -1.18
N TYR A 194 -16.15 -24.15 -2.05
CA TYR A 194 -15.91 -25.57 -2.39
C TYR A 194 -15.52 -26.40 -1.15
N ARG A 195 -14.55 -25.91 -0.35
CA ARG A 195 -14.09 -26.58 0.88
C ARG A 195 -15.24 -26.73 1.88
N LYS A 196 -16.11 -25.71 1.99
CA LYS A 196 -17.30 -25.75 2.84
C LYS A 196 -18.29 -26.81 2.39
N PHE A 197 -18.64 -26.88 1.11
CA PHE A 197 -19.56 -27.91 0.61
C PHE A 197 -18.97 -29.32 0.76
N LYS A 198 -17.67 -29.49 0.46
CA LYS A 198 -16.98 -30.76 0.66
C LYS A 198 -17.02 -31.20 2.13
N PHE A 199 -16.78 -30.28 3.06
CA PHE A 199 -16.86 -30.55 4.51
C PHE A 199 -18.27 -30.93 4.96
N LEU A 200 -19.31 -30.35 4.34
CA LEU A 200 -20.72 -30.68 4.61
C LEU A 200 -21.19 -32.01 3.97
N GLY A 201 -20.29 -32.77 3.33
CA GLY A 201 -20.60 -34.10 2.77
C GLY A 201 -21.28 -34.07 1.40
N ASP A 202 -21.13 -32.99 0.62
CA ASP A 202 -21.69 -32.94 -0.74
C ASP A 202 -21.01 -33.89 -1.72
N ASN A 203 -21.81 -34.68 -2.45
CA ASN A 203 -21.31 -35.58 -3.50
C ASN A 203 -20.76 -34.83 -4.73
N ASN A 204 -21.23 -33.60 -4.99
CA ASN A 204 -20.73 -32.76 -6.09
C ASN A 204 -20.61 -31.29 -5.65
N PRO A 205 -19.56 -30.94 -4.88
CA PRO A 205 -19.37 -29.60 -4.34
C PRO A 205 -19.15 -28.54 -5.43
N ILE A 206 -18.54 -28.91 -6.57
CA ILE A 206 -18.32 -28.00 -7.70
C ILE A 206 -19.67 -27.57 -8.29
N LYS A 207 -20.57 -28.53 -8.56
CA LYS A 207 -21.92 -28.23 -9.05
C LYS A 207 -22.66 -27.31 -8.10
N ARG A 208 -22.54 -27.50 -6.77
CA ARG A 208 -23.15 -26.61 -5.77
C ARG A 208 -22.58 -25.19 -5.78
N VAL A 209 -21.25 -25.04 -5.90
CA VAL A 209 -20.64 -23.70 -6.04
C VAL A 209 -21.19 -23.00 -7.28
N LEU A 210 -21.22 -23.69 -8.43
CA LEU A 210 -21.71 -23.12 -9.69
C LEU A 210 -23.19 -22.73 -9.64
N THR A 211 -24.06 -23.56 -9.06
CA THR A 211 -25.50 -23.29 -9.06
C THR A 211 -25.96 -22.36 -7.93
N GLN A 212 -25.30 -22.36 -6.77
CA GLN A 212 -25.78 -21.60 -5.59
C GLN A 212 -24.93 -20.39 -5.21
N LYS A 213 -23.63 -20.37 -5.57
CA LYS A 213 -22.71 -19.32 -5.09
C LYS A 213 -22.13 -18.49 -6.22
N PHE A 214 -21.91 -19.05 -7.41
CA PHE A 214 -21.18 -18.39 -8.49
C PHE A 214 -21.77 -17.04 -8.86
N LEU A 215 -23.09 -16.95 -9.11
CA LEU A 215 -23.72 -15.67 -9.44
C LEU A 215 -23.48 -14.63 -8.33
N PHE A 216 -23.67 -15.00 -7.07
CA PHE A 216 -23.44 -14.09 -5.94
C PHE A 216 -21.98 -13.68 -5.83
N ARG A 217 -21.02 -14.60 -6.02
CA ARG A 217 -19.57 -14.27 -6.02
C ARG A 217 -19.17 -13.42 -7.21
N PHE A 218 -19.77 -13.63 -8.37
CA PHE A 218 -19.56 -12.83 -9.57
C PHE A 218 -20.09 -11.40 -9.41
N LEU A 219 -21.27 -11.24 -8.80
CA LEU A 219 -21.78 -9.92 -8.46
C LEU A 219 -20.85 -9.21 -7.45
N GLN A 220 -20.37 -9.94 -6.44
CA GLN A 220 -19.47 -9.40 -5.41
C GLN A 220 -18.10 -9.02 -5.96
N PHE A 221 -17.39 -9.93 -6.62
CA PHE A 221 -15.98 -9.72 -6.99
C PHE A 221 -15.78 -9.38 -8.48
N GLY A 222 -16.84 -9.39 -9.29
CA GLY A 222 -16.83 -8.99 -10.70
C GLY A 222 -17.52 -7.64 -10.90
N LEU A 223 -18.86 -7.64 -10.95
CA LEU A 223 -19.61 -6.44 -11.34
C LEU A 223 -19.48 -5.28 -10.36
N PHE A 224 -19.49 -5.55 -9.05
CA PHE A 224 -19.47 -4.49 -8.06
C PHE A 224 -18.15 -3.68 -8.02
N PRO A 225 -16.95 -4.31 -8.01
CA PRO A 225 -15.68 -3.59 -8.16
C PRO A 225 -15.59 -2.80 -9.47
N ILE A 226 -16.12 -3.34 -10.58
CA ILE A 226 -16.20 -2.61 -11.86
C ILE A 226 -17.07 -1.35 -11.71
N ALA A 227 -18.22 -1.45 -11.05
CA ALA A 227 -19.08 -0.29 -10.81
C ALA A 227 -18.39 0.77 -9.94
N VAL A 228 -17.68 0.37 -8.88
CA VAL A 228 -16.86 1.25 -8.04
C VAL A 228 -15.71 1.89 -8.83
N TYR A 229 -15.11 1.13 -9.75
CA TYR A 229 -14.08 1.64 -10.64
C TYR A 229 -14.63 2.71 -11.57
N VAL A 230 -15.68 2.41 -12.33
CA VAL A 230 -16.31 3.34 -13.27
C VAL A 230 -16.83 4.59 -12.56
N SER A 231 -17.40 4.46 -11.35
CA SER A 231 -17.89 5.62 -10.60
C SER A 231 -16.77 6.57 -10.16
N SER A 232 -15.55 6.07 -9.95
CA SER A 232 -14.39 6.94 -9.66
C SER A 232 -14.06 7.90 -10.81
N TRP A 233 -14.45 7.55 -12.04
CA TRP A 233 -14.29 8.38 -13.24
C TRP A 233 -15.45 9.34 -13.50
N ALA A 234 -16.35 9.54 -12.53
CA ALA A 234 -17.51 10.42 -12.68
C ALA A 234 -17.13 11.83 -13.19
N GLY A 235 -16.01 12.40 -12.71
CA GLY A 235 -15.51 13.68 -13.19
C GLY A 235 -15.25 13.72 -14.70
N TRP A 236 -14.64 12.66 -15.25
CA TRP A 236 -14.40 12.54 -16.70
C TRP A 236 -15.71 12.40 -17.49
N PHE A 237 -16.69 11.67 -16.97
CA PHE A 237 -18.00 11.55 -17.64
C PHE A 237 -18.80 12.86 -17.64
N LEU A 238 -18.76 13.60 -16.53
CA LEU A 238 -19.55 14.82 -16.30
C LEU A 238 -18.95 16.07 -16.96
N THR A 239 -17.65 16.09 -17.20
CA THR A 239 -16.96 17.23 -17.83
C THR A 239 -16.78 17.01 -19.33
N LYS A 240 -16.56 18.11 -20.07
CA LYS A 240 -16.27 18.08 -21.52
C LYS A 240 -14.78 18.17 -21.85
N THR A 241 -13.97 18.58 -20.87
CA THR A 241 -12.54 18.89 -21.00
C THR A 241 -11.63 17.73 -20.62
N GLY A 242 -12.19 16.60 -20.16
CA GLY A 242 -11.41 15.39 -19.89
C GLY A 242 -10.66 14.92 -21.15
N TRP A 243 -9.48 14.35 -20.96
CA TRP A 243 -8.65 13.86 -22.06
C TRP A 243 -9.42 12.87 -22.95
N ASP A 244 -9.39 13.10 -24.26
CA ASP A 244 -10.12 12.35 -25.29
C ASP A 244 -11.59 12.06 -24.99
N ARG A 245 -12.25 12.92 -24.20
CA ARG A 245 -13.65 12.77 -23.82
C ARG A 245 -14.61 12.71 -25.01
N ASN A 246 -14.25 13.37 -26.10
CA ASN A 246 -15.03 13.44 -27.34
C ASN A 246 -14.36 12.71 -28.52
N TRP A 247 -13.46 11.76 -28.26
CA TRP A 247 -12.83 10.93 -29.30
C TRP A 247 -13.86 10.18 -30.17
N SER A 248 -14.99 9.76 -29.58
CA SER A 248 -16.16 9.26 -30.28
C SER A 248 -17.44 9.93 -29.74
N PRO A 249 -18.54 10.00 -30.54
CA PRO A 249 -19.85 10.47 -30.06
C PRO A 249 -20.40 9.63 -28.89
N ASN A 250 -20.02 8.35 -28.80
CA ASN A 250 -20.38 7.48 -27.68
C ASN A 250 -19.34 7.61 -26.55
N PRO A 251 -19.72 8.11 -25.35
CA PRO A 251 -18.81 8.29 -24.22
C PRO A 251 -18.20 6.98 -23.70
N ILE A 252 -18.89 5.85 -23.85
CA ILE A 252 -18.40 4.54 -23.45
C ILE A 252 -17.24 4.11 -24.37
N LYS A 253 -17.35 4.39 -25.68
CA LYS A 253 -16.25 4.12 -26.62
C LYS A 253 -15.05 5.00 -26.34
N SER A 254 -15.26 6.29 -26.06
CA SER A 254 -14.17 7.21 -25.64
C SER A 254 -13.51 6.75 -24.33
N PHE A 255 -14.30 6.23 -23.37
CA PHE A 255 -13.76 5.70 -22.12
C PHE A 255 -12.94 4.43 -22.33
N TRP A 256 -13.41 3.54 -23.21
CA TRP A 256 -12.66 2.35 -23.62
C TRP A 256 -11.35 2.72 -24.33
N HIS A 257 -11.39 3.70 -25.25
CA HIS A 257 -10.20 4.26 -25.90
C HIS A 257 -9.19 4.77 -24.87
N TYR A 258 -9.63 5.55 -23.88
CA TYR A 258 -8.75 6.00 -22.81
C TYR A 258 -8.10 4.81 -22.06
N HIS A 259 -8.88 3.78 -21.72
CA HIS A 259 -8.32 2.60 -21.05
C HIS A 259 -7.36 1.80 -21.93
N ALA A 260 -7.61 1.73 -23.24
CA ALA A 260 -6.69 1.13 -24.20
C ALA A 260 -5.35 1.88 -24.25
N GLU A 261 -5.38 3.21 -24.23
CA GLU A 261 -4.18 4.05 -24.21
C GLU A 261 -3.41 3.95 -22.88
N ILE A 262 -4.12 3.83 -21.74
CA ILE A 262 -3.48 3.54 -20.44
C ILE A 262 -2.78 2.17 -20.49
N LEU A 263 -3.43 1.14 -21.02
CA LEU A 263 -2.83 -0.19 -21.16
C LEU A 263 -1.63 -0.16 -22.11
N ASN A 264 -1.74 0.56 -23.22
CA ASN A 264 -0.66 0.76 -24.19
C ASN A 264 0.57 1.41 -23.53
N PHE A 265 0.37 2.48 -22.75
CA PHE A 265 1.42 3.12 -21.96
C PHE A 265 2.11 2.14 -21.01
N HIS A 266 1.35 1.42 -20.17
CA HIS A 266 1.94 0.52 -19.17
C HIS A 266 2.66 -0.69 -19.80
N SER A 267 2.24 -1.12 -20.99
CA SER A 267 2.86 -2.22 -21.73
C SER A 267 4.18 -1.83 -22.39
N HIS A 268 4.38 -0.54 -22.69
CA HIS A 268 5.55 -0.04 -23.41
C HIS A 268 6.45 0.89 -22.58
N LEU A 269 6.16 1.08 -21.29
CA LEU A 269 6.99 1.87 -20.38
C LEU A 269 8.33 1.17 -20.08
N THR A 270 9.31 1.44 -20.94
CA THR A 270 10.65 0.82 -20.93
C THR A 270 11.78 1.86 -20.80
N GLN A 271 11.44 3.11 -20.46
CA GLN A 271 12.41 4.20 -20.31
C GLN A 271 13.36 3.94 -19.15
N SER A 272 14.66 4.03 -19.40
CA SER A 272 15.68 3.83 -18.36
C SER A 272 15.56 4.87 -17.23
N HIS A 273 15.71 4.43 -15.99
CA HIS A 273 15.74 5.31 -14.81
C HIS A 273 16.83 4.84 -13.82
N PRO A 274 17.67 5.75 -13.27
CA PRO A 274 18.79 5.38 -12.39
C PRO A 274 18.40 4.62 -11.11
N TYR A 275 17.21 4.89 -10.60
CA TYR A 275 16.62 4.21 -9.43
C TYR A 275 15.61 3.11 -9.78
N SER A 276 15.58 2.67 -11.05
CA SER A 276 14.77 1.51 -11.40
C SER A 276 15.29 0.27 -10.67
N ALA A 277 14.36 -0.59 -10.23
CA ALA A 277 14.65 -1.77 -9.42
C ALA A 277 13.85 -2.97 -9.92
N ASN A 278 14.48 -4.14 -9.94
CA ASN A 278 13.85 -5.38 -10.37
C ASN A 278 13.14 -6.07 -9.18
N PRO A 279 11.96 -6.70 -9.37
CA PRO A 279 11.26 -7.45 -8.32
C PRO A 279 12.12 -8.48 -7.57
N TRP A 280 13.13 -9.08 -8.22
CA TRP A 280 14.09 -9.98 -7.56
C TRP A 280 14.79 -9.33 -6.35
N SER A 281 15.02 -8.01 -6.37
CA SER A 281 15.75 -7.30 -5.33
C SER A 281 14.85 -6.66 -4.26
N TRP A 282 13.52 -6.72 -4.40
CA TRP A 282 12.62 -5.95 -3.52
C TRP A 282 12.62 -6.47 -2.08
N LEU A 283 12.58 -7.79 -1.85
CA LEU A 283 12.56 -8.34 -0.49
C LEU A 283 13.85 -8.05 0.29
N ILE A 284 14.99 -8.02 -0.39
CA ILE A 284 16.29 -7.71 0.21
C ILE A 284 16.62 -6.22 0.19
N GLN A 285 15.73 -5.39 -0.35
CA GLN A 285 15.94 -3.95 -0.54
C GLN A 285 17.21 -3.65 -1.35
N GLY A 286 17.49 -4.39 -2.41
CA GLY A 286 18.78 -4.31 -3.13
C GLY A 286 18.99 -3.00 -3.91
N ARG A 287 17.91 -2.32 -4.31
CA ARG A 287 17.94 -0.98 -4.96
C ARG A 287 16.75 -0.16 -4.46
N PRO A 288 16.83 0.46 -3.28
CA PRO A 288 15.79 1.34 -2.78
C PRO A 288 15.68 2.57 -3.68
N THR A 289 14.45 3.06 -3.87
CA THR A 289 14.20 4.23 -4.73
C THR A 289 14.45 5.51 -3.96
N SER A 290 15.40 6.33 -4.42
CA SER A 290 15.56 7.70 -3.93
C SER A 290 14.44 8.58 -4.48
N LEU A 291 13.64 9.15 -3.60
CA LEU A 291 12.54 10.06 -3.94
C LEU A 291 13.00 11.52 -3.96
N PHE A 292 14.11 11.82 -3.28
CA PHE A 292 14.67 13.17 -3.21
C PHE A 292 16.13 13.07 -2.80
N TYR A 293 16.99 13.84 -3.44
CA TYR A 293 18.35 14.07 -2.98
C TYR A 293 18.75 15.54 -3.18
N ALA A 294 19.38 16.13 -2.17
CA ALA A 294 19.96 17.47 -2.26
C ALA A 294 21.21 17.59 -1.37
N THR A 295 22.02 18.61 -1.65
CA THR A 295 23.22 18.97 -0.88
C THR A 295 23.02 20.35 -0.24
N PRO A 296 22.26 20.46 0.87
CA PRO A 296 21.98 21.74 1.50
C PRO A 296 23.24 22.36 2.12
N LYS A 297 23.26 23.67 2.36
CA LYS A 297 24.44 24.34 2.94
C LYS A 297 24.63 24.07 4.44
N ASN A 298 23.55 23.76 5.16
CA ASN A 298 23.55 23.66 6.62
C ASN A 298 23.12 22.25 7.06
N CYS A 299 24.04 21.51 7.67
CA CYS A 299 23.77 20.22 8.33
C CYS A 299 24.66 19.99 9.58
N GLY A 300 25.36 21.03 10.05
CA GLY A 300 26.33 20.92 11.14
C GLY A 300 27.72 20.41 10.72
N GLY A 301 28.02 20.38 9.41
CA GLY A 301 29.32 19.97 8.87
C GLY A 301 29.63 20.66 7.52
N SER A 302 30.81 20.38 6.95
CA SER A 302 31.28 21.00 5.69
C SER A 302 30.59 20.47 4.44
N ASN A 303 30.26 19.18 4.41
CA ASN A 303 29.58 18.51 3.30
C ASN A 303 28.28 17.89 3.78
N CYS A 304 27.17 18.27 3.16
CA CYS A 304 25.83 17.85 3.58
C CYS A 304 25.14 17.01 2.51
N ALA A 305 24.32 16.08 2.98
CA ALA A 305 23.40 15.29 2.18
C ALA A 305 22.01 15.32 2.83
N GLN A 306 20.98 15.40 2.00
CA GLN A 306 19.60 15.31 2.41
C GLN A 306 18.87 14.42 1.41
N GLU A 307 18.41 13.26 1.88
CA GLU A 307 17.77 12.27 1.03
C GLU A 307 16.45 11.81 1.62
N VAL A 308 15.46 11.55 0.75
CA VAL A 308 14.31 10.71 1.09
C VAL A 308 14.44 9.39 0.35
N LEU A 309 14.80 8.34 1.09
CA LEU A 309 15.03 7.02 0.51
C LEU A 309 13.86 6.09 0.85
N ALA A 310 13.16 5.56 -0.16
CA ALA A 310 12.08 4.59 0.00
C ALA A 310 12.67 3.19 0.30
N LEU A 311 13.16 3.05 1.53
CA LEU A 311 13.82 1.89 2.08
C LEU A 311 13.01 1.35 3.27
N GLY A 312 12.67 0.07 3.22
CA GLY A 312 12.11 -0.65 4.37
C GLY A 312 13.13 -0.79 5.50
N THR A 313 12.69 -0.97 6.75
CA THR A 313 13.65 -1.18 7.86
C THR A 313 14.40 -2.50 7.64
N PRO A 314 15.71 -2.51 7.30
CA PRO A 314 16.36 -3.68 6.71
C PRO A 314 16.25 -4.96 7.55
N ILE A 315 16.43 -4.88 8.87
CA ILE A 315 16.33 -6.06 9.75
C ILE A 315 14.92 -6.66 9.71
N ILE A 316 13.89 -5.83 9.64
CA ILE A 316 12.49 -6.29 9.55
C ILE A 316 12.28 -7.02 8.21
N TRP A 317 12.71 -6.41 7.10
CA TRP A 317 12.52 -6.95 5.76
C TRP A 317 13.27 -8.26 5.53
N TRP A 318 14.53 -8.33 5.96
CA TRP A 318 15.34 -9.54 5.80
C TRP A 318 14.83 -10.69 6.69
N ALA A 319 14.45 -10.39 7.93
CA ALA A 319 13.81 -11.38 8.80
C ALA A 319 12.48 -11.86 8.21
N ALA A 320 11.68 -10.96 7.65
CA ALA A 320 10.40 -11.31 7.04
C ALA A 320 10.56 -12.09 5.73
N ALA A 321 11.59 -11.82 4.94
CA ALA A 321 11.93 -12.59 3.74
C ALA A 321 12.26 -14.06 4.09
N ILE A 322 13.06 -14.28 5.14
CA ILE A 322 13.30 -15.63 5.69
C ILE A 322 12.00 -16.21 6.27
N GLY A 323 11.23 -15.38 6.99
CA GLY A 323 9.97 -15.81 7.58
C GLY A 323 8.89 -16.20 6.57
N LEU A 324 8.95 -15.65 5.35
CA LEU A 324 8.08 -16.04 4.25
C LEU A 324 8.33 -17.49 3.84
N LEU A 325 9.59 -17.94 3.79
CA LEU A 325 9.95 -19.33 3.48
C LEU A 325 9.42 -20.28 4.55
N VAL A 326 9.58 -19.91 5.83
CA VAL A 326 9.07 -20.72 6.94
C VAL A 326 7.54 -20.77 6.94
N THR A 327 6.88 -19.63 6.69
CA THR A 327 5.41 -19.54 6.56
C THR A 327 4.91 -20.44 5.43
N PHE A 328 5.60 -20.47 4.29
CA PHE A 328 5.33 -21.37 3.19
C PHE A 328 5.48 -22.84 3.59
N GLY A 329 6.55 -23.20 4.30
CA GLY A 329 6.76 -24.55 4.84
C GLY A 329 5.62 -25.01 5.75
N TYR A 330 5.12 -24.14 6.63
CA TYR A 330 3.94 -24.45 7.45
C TYR A 330 2.65 -24.58 6.63
N TRP A 331 2.45 -23.73 5.62
CA TRP A 331 1.28 -23.86 4.74
C TRP A 331 1.28 -25.19 3.99
N VAL A 332 2.42 -25.62 3.45
CA VAL A 332 2.53 -26.91 2.75
C VAL A 332 2.33 -28.08 3.71
N SER A 333 2.97 -28.05 4.88
CA SER A 333 2.99 -29.19 5.83
C SER A 333 1.73 -29.31 6.69
N LYS A 334 1.12 -28.20 7.10
CA LYS A 334 0.00 -28.17 8.05
C LYS A 334 -1.27 -27.54 7.49
N ARG A 335 -1.22 -26.91 6.31
CA ARG A 335 -2.36 -26.25 5.66
C ARG A 335 -3.06 -25.25 6.59
N GLU A 336 -2.28 -24.52 7.38
CA GLU A 336 -2.82 -23.49 8.26
C GLU A 336 -3.39 -22.33 7.46
N TRP A 337 -4.59 -21.91 7.82
CA TRP A 337 -5.33 -20.88 7.10
C TRP A 337 -4.70 -19.48 7.28
N GLN A 338 -4.05 -19.21 8.40
CA GLN A 338 -3.30 -17.96 8.61
C GLN A 338 -2.12 -17.86 7.65
N ALA A 339 -1.37 -18.95 7.49
CA ALA A 339 -0.28 -18.99 6.52
C ALA A 339 -0.80 -18.86 5.08
N GLU A 340 -1.90 -19.53 4.75
CA GLU A 340 -2.53 -19.44 3.42
C GLU A 340 -2.90 -18.00 3.04
N ILE A 341 -3.63 -17.28 3.90
CA ILE A 341 -4.07 -15.92 3.58
C ILE A 341 -2.91 -14.92 3.52
N ILE A 342 -1.90 -15.06 4.38
CA ILE A 342 -0.69 -14.23 4.36
C ILE A 342 0.06 -14.45 3.04
N LEU A 343 0.29 -15.71 2.66
CA LEU A 343 1.00 -16.06 1.43
C LEU A 343 0.24 -15.61 0.18
N ILE A 344 -1.09 -15.78 0.15
CA ILE A 344 -1.91 -15.30 -0.98
C ILE A 344 -1.82 -13.79 -1.12
N ALA A 345 -1.90 -13.04 -0.02
CA ALA A 345 -1.83 -11.58 -0.07
C ALA A 345 -0.45 -11.07 -0.52
N VAL A 346 0.64 -11.71 -0.08
CA VAL A 346 2.01 -11.44 -0.58
C VAL A 346 2.12 -11.81 -2.05
N ALA A 347 1.77 -13.05 -2.42
CA ALA A 347 1.94 -13.58 -3.76
C ALA A 347 1.15 -12.78 -4.80
N ALA A 348 -0.10 -12.43 -4.49
CA ALA A 348 -0.95 -11.66 -5.39
C ALA A 348 -0.37 -10.28 -5.70
N ASN A 349 0.30 -9.63 -4.74
CA ASN A 349 0.86 -8.29 -4.94
C ASN A 349 2.33 -8.29 -5.35
N PHE A 350 3.02 -9.43 -5.27
CA PHE A 350 4.44 -9.56 -5.60
C PHE A 350 4.71 -10.33 -6.90
N LEU A 351 4.13 -11.52 -7.08
CA LEU A 351 4.44 -12.39 -8.22
C LEU A 351 4.11 -11.80 -9.59
N PRO A 352 3.03 -11.01 -9.77
CA PRO A 352 2.72 -10.45 -11.09
C PRO A 352 3.83 -9.59 -11.68
N TRP A 353 4.63 -8.92 -10.84
CA TRP A 353 5.74 -8.08 -11.30
C TRP A 353 6.83 -8.87 -12.02
N PHE A 354 6.95 -10.18 -11.78
CA PHE A 354 7.92 -11.03 -12.47
C PHE A 354 7.57 -11.24 -13.94
N PHE A 355 6.33 -10.99 -14.37
CA PHE A 355 5.95 -11.03 -15.78
C PHE A 355 6.35 -9.77 -16.55
N PHE A 356 6.79 -8.71 -15.87
CA PHE A 356 7.10 -7.39 -16.47
C PHE A 356 8.59 -7.04 -16.40
N GLN A 357 9.49 -7.97 -16.71
CA GLN A 357 10.94 -7.81 -16.54
C GLN A 357 11.56 -6.62 -17.30
N LYS A 358 10.98 -6.23 -18.44
CA LYS A 358 11.47 -5.11 -19.27
C LYS A 358 10.91 -3.76 -18.84
N ARG A 359 9.91 -3.73 -17.96
CA ARG A 359 9.22 -2.52 -17.54
C ARG A 359 10.07 -1.77 -16.52
N THR A 360 10.08 -0.45 -16.62
CA THR A 360 10.66 0.41 -15.58
C THR A 360 9.82 0.29 -14.30
N MET A 361 10.44 -0.23 -13.24
CA MET A 361 9.80 -0.51 -11.95
C MET A 361 10.65 0.03 -10.81
N PHE A 362 10.05 0.17 -9.64
CA PHE A 362 10.67 0.78 -8.47
C PHE A 362 10.42 -0.07 -7.22
N SER A 363 11.36 -0.08 -6.28
CA SER A 363 11.26 -0.92 -5.08
C SER A 363 10.10 -0.53 -4.18
N PHE A 364 9.69 0.76 -4.18
CA PHE A 364 8.61 1.24 -3.33
C PHE A 364 7.25 0.62 -3.68
N TYR A 365 7.11 -0.04 -4.84
CA TYR A 365 5.90 -0.83 -5.18
C TYR A 365 5.63 -1.96 -4.18
N ALA A 366 6.67 -2.38 -3.45
CA ALA A 366 6.59 -3.41 -2.41
C ALA A 366 5.69 -3.02 -1.23
N ILE A 367 5.39 -1.73 -1.05
CA ILE A 367 4.42 -1.23 -0.06
C ILE A 367 3.08 -1.97 -0.15
N SER A 368 2.64 -2.34 -1.35
CA SER A 368 1.37 -3.05 -1.56
C SER A 368 1.26 -4.41 -0.84
N PHE A 369 2.39 -5.09 -0.60
CA PHE A 369 2.44 -6.35 0.15
C PHE A 369 3.15 -6.26 1.50
N GLU A 370 3.73 -5.11 1.84
CA GLU A 370 4.49 -4.91 3.09
C GLU A 370 3.70 -5.38 4.33
N PRO A 371 2.41 -5.00 4.56
CA PRO A 371 1.71 -5.43 5.75
C PRO A 371 1.66 -6.96 5.90
N PHE A 372 1.52 -7.69 4.80
CA PHE A 372 1.45 -9.15 4.82
C PHE A 372 2.83 -9.79 4.97
N LEU A 373 3.87 -9.15 4.43
CA LEU A 373 5.26 -9.51 4.70
C LEU A 373 5.54 -9.38 6.20
N LEU A 374 5.16 -8.28 6.84
CA LEU A 374 5.30 -8.08 8.29
C LEU A 374 4.49 -9.10 9.10
N LEU A 375 3.30 -9.50 8.63
CA LEU A 375 2.50 -10.55 9.27
C LEU A 375 3.20 -11.92 9.26
N THR A 376 4.17 -12.18 8.37
CA THR A 376 4.98 -13.42 8.45
C THR A 376 5.78 -13.47 9.75
N LEU A 377 6.34 -12.34 10.22
CA LEU A 377 7.06 -12.27 11.50
C LEU A 377 6.11 -12.48 12.68
N VAL A 378 4.90 -11.92 12.60
CA VAL A 378 3.85 -12.14 13.61
C VAL A 378 3.42 -13.60 13.63
N TYR A 379 3.29 -14.22 12.45
CA TYR A 379 3.01 -15.65 12.31
C TYR A 379 4.12 -16.50 12.94
N LEU A 380 5.39 -16.21 12.67
CA LEU A 380 6.51 -16.91 13.32
C LEU A 380 6.51 -16.74 14.83
N LEU A 381 6.30 -15.52 15.31
CA LEU A 381 6.19 -15.25 16.74
C LEU A 381 5.04 -16.08 17.37
N SER A 382 3.93 -16.26 16.65
CA SER A 382 2.82 -17.12 17.10
C SER A 382 3.22 -18.59 17.30
N LYS A 383 4.30 -19.05 16.66
CA LYS A 383 4.84 -20.41 16.79
C LYS A 383 5.88 -20.56 17.90
N VAL A 384 6.31 -19.47 18.53
CA VAL A 384 7.25 -19.51 19.64
C VAL A 384 6.55 -20.06 20.90
N PRO A 385 6.93 -21.23 21.41
CA PRO A 385 6.17 -21.93 22.47
C PRO A 385 6.42 -21.36 23.87
N ARG A 386 7.63 -20.82 24.13
CA ARG A 386 8.02 -20.24 25.43
C ARG A 386 8.69 -18.89 25.20
N ASN A 387 8.56 -17.97 26.15
CA ASN A 387 9.19 -16.65 26.10
C ASN A 387 8.78 -15.77 24.90
N GLN A 388 7.60 -16.02 24.30
CA GLN A 388 7.09 -15.26 23.14
C GLN A 388 7.17 -13.73 23.36
N LYS A 389 6.79 -13.23 24.55
CA LYS A 389 6.88 -11.81 24.89
C LYS A 389 8.33 -11.30 24.88
N GLN A 390 9.27 -12.07 25.41
CA GLN A 390 10.68 -11.68 25.45
C GLN A 390 11.28 -11.65 24.04
N VAL A 391 10.97 -12.64 23.20
CA VAL A 391 11.39 -12.66 21.79
C VAL A 391 10.84 -11.43 21.05
N ALA A 392 9.56 -11.11 21.26
CA ALA A 392 8.93 -9.92 20.67
C ALA A 392 9.62 -8.62 21.09
N ILE A 393 9.97 -8.48 22.38
CA ILE A 393 10.66 -7.31 22.92
C ILE A 393 12.07 -7.20 22.35
N VAL A 394 12.85 -8.28 22.40
CA VAL A 394 14.25 -8.28 21.92
C VAL A 394 14.30 -7.94 20.44
N PHE A 395 13.50 -8.62 19.61
CA PHE A 395 13.41 -8.29 18.19
C PHE A 395 12.91 -6.86 17.98
N GLY A 396 11.90 -6.43 18.74
CA GLY A 396 11.37 -5.08 18.66
C GLY A 396 12.41 -4.00 18.96
N VAL A 397 13.26 -4.19 19.97
CA VAL A 397 14.34 -3.26 20.30
C VAL A 397 15.37 -3.19 19.17
N ILE A 398 15.76 -4.34 18.61
CA ILE A 398 16.70 -4.39 17.48
C ILE A 398 16.11 -3.69 16.25
N ALA A 399 14.86 -3.98 15.93
CA ALA A 399 14.14 -3.35 14.83
C ALA A 399 14.00 -1.83 15.02
N LEU A 400 13.68 -1.38 16.24
CA LEU A 400 13.60 0.05 16.57
C LEU A 400 14.97 0.73 16.43
N ALA A 401 16.04 0.11 16.93
CA ALA A 401 17.40 0.68 16.79
C ALA A 401 17.79 0.83 15.31
N ASN A 402 17.47 -0.18 14.48
CA ASN A 402 17.72 -0.12 13.04
C ASN A 402 16.86 0.96 12.35
N PHE A 403 15.59 1.06 12.70
CA PHE A 403 14.72 2.13 12.22
C PHE A 403 15.24 3.53 12.59
N LEU A 404 15.65 3.73 13.86
CA LEU A 404 16.20 5.00 14.34
C LEU A 404 17.52 5.35 13.66
N TYR A 405 18.35 4.35 13.35
CA TYR A 405 19.58 4.55 12.58
C TYR A 405 19.28 5.15 11.20
N PHE A 406 18.26 4.63 10.49
CA PHE A 406 17.83 5.11 9.17
C PHE A 406 16.86 6.29 9.18
N LEU A 407 16.33 6.69 10.35
CA LEU A 407 15.31 7.71 10.50
C LEU A 407 15.61 9.04 9.78
N PRO A 408 16.86 9.55 9.74
CA PRO A 408 17.17 10.75 8.96
C PRO A 408 16.81 10.64 7.47
N LEU A 409 17.00 9.46 6.86
CA LEU A 409 16.66 9.20 5.45
C LEU A 409 15.14 9.04 5.25
N PHE A 410 14.43 8.51 6.25
CA PHE A 410 12.97 8.38 6.16
C PHE A 410 12.25 9.72 6.31
N LEU A 411 12.82 10.64 7.10
CA LEU A 411 12.24 11.96 7.36
C LEU A 411 12.79 13.06 6.43
N GLY A 412 13.81 12.77 5.62
CA GLY A 412 14.45 13.77 4.77
C GLY A 412 15.22 14.82 5.57
N MET A 413 15.89 14.42 6.66
CA MET A 413 16.66 15.33 7.50
C MET A 413 18.03 15.61 6.86
N PRO A 414 18.50 16.87 6.87
CA PRO A 414 19.86 17.18 6.44
C PRO A 414 20.88 16.61 7.44
N ILE A 415 21.83 15.84 6.94
CA ILE A 415 22.92 15.22 7.71
C ILE A 415 24.26 15.43 7.00
N SER A 416 25.38 15.14 7.68
CA SER A 416 26.69 15.16 7.02
C SER A 416 26.78 14.06 5.95
N TYR A 417 27.58 14.31 4.91
CA TYR A 417 27.79 13.34 3.83
C TYR A 417 28.30 12.00 4.35
N ASN A 418 29.26 12.00 5.28
CA ASN A 418 29.78 10.77 5.88
C ASN A 418 28.67 9.99 6.61
N SER A 419 27.84 10.69 7.40
CA SER A 419 26.71 10.07 8.08
C SER A 419 25.68 9.48 7.09
N TRP A 420 25.43 10.16 5.97
CA TRP A 420 24.60 9.62 4.90
C TRP A 420 25.23 8.38 4.26
N HIS A 421 26.51 8.45 3.92
CA HIS A 421 27.26 7.37 3.27
C HIS A 421 27.34 6.12 4.15
N ASP A 422 27.52 6.26 5.48
CA ASP A 422 27.54 5.13 6.42
C ASP A 422 26.24 4.31 6.39
N ARG A 423 25.12 4.94 6.02
CA ARG A 423 23.81 4.30 5.88
C ARG A 423 23.63 3.60 4.54
N MET A 424 24.49 3.84 3.56
CA MET A 424 24.46 3.17 2.26
C MET A 424 25.15 1.81 2.38
N TRP A 425 24.46 0.85 3.00
CA TRP A 425 25.02 -0.47 3.30
C TRP A 425 25.39 -1.27 2.05
N PHE A 426 24.73 -1.01 0.92
CA PHE A 426 25.10 -1.56 -0.37
C PHE A 426 25.49 -0.44 -1.33
N PRO A 427 26.50 -0.65 -2.22
CA PRO A 427 26.84 0.32 -3.26
C PRO A 427 25.64 0.63 -4.18
N SER A 428 24.76 -0.35 -4.37
CA SER A 428 23.51 -0.21 -5.13
C SER A 428 22.45 0.62 -4.42
N TRP A 429 22.72 1.24 -3.26
CA TRP A 429 21.82 2.21 -2.65
C TRP A 429 22.11 3.66 -3.09
N ILE A 430 23.22 3.88 -3.81
CA ILE A 430 23.69 5.20 -4.28
C ILE A 430 23.28 5.48 -5.73
#